data_AF-A0A2G9V0H2-F1
#
_entry.id   AF-A0A2G9V0H2-F1
#
_cell.length_a   1.000
_cell.length_b   1.000
_cell.length_c   1.000
_cell.angle_alpha   90.00
_cell.angle_beta   90.00
_cell.angle_gamma   90.00
#
_symmetry.space_group_name_H-M   'P 1'
#
loop_
_entity.id
_entity.type
_entity.pdbx_description
1 polymer ?
#
loop_
_entity_poly.entity_id
_entity_poly.type
_entity_poly.pdbx_seq_one_letter_code
_entity_poly.pdbx_strand_id
1 'polypeptide(L)'
;MWADSLKDEKEPAWQKAYLDYMFRLFDASGDQLVDLAEYIEVLGYFAIPRDDAIACFDKFALSPAGCLINAIDYEMFVNLWKQYFHSTNINDVGNSLLGTA
;
A
#
# COMPACT_ATOMS: atom_id res chain seq x y z
N MET A 1 21.26 3.29 -4.27
CA MET A 1 20.13 2.88 -3.40
C MET A 1 18.95 2.39 -4.23
N TRP A 2 18.16 3.26 -4.88
CA TRP A 2 17.04 2.83 -5.75
C TRP A 2 17.48 2.21 -7.09
N ALA A 3 18.54 2.74 -7.71
CA ALA A 3 19.07 2.21 -8.97
C ALA A 3 19.74 0.82 -8.83
N ASP A 4 20.15 0.47 -7.60
CA ASP A 4 20.79 -0.82 -7.28
C ASP A 4 19.75 -1.88 -6.90
N SER A 5 18.63 -1.48 -6.29
CA SER A 5 17.54 -2.40 -5.96
C SER A 5 16.80 -2.94 -7.19
N LEU A 6 16.95 -2.30 -8.35
CA LEU A 6 16.41 -2.79 -9.62
C LEU A 6 17.28 -3.89 -10.26
N LYS A 7 18.49 -4.13 -9.74
CA LYS A 7 19.48 -5.04 -10.33
C LYS A 7 19.69 -6.34 -9.54
N ASP A 8 19.24 -6.38 -8.29
CA ASP A 8 19.50 -7.49 -7.38
C ASP A 8 18.33 -8.50 -7.37
N GLU A 9 18.62 -9.80 -7.43
CA GLU A 9 17.61 -10.88 -7.29
C GLU A 9 17.00 -10.96 -5.88
N LYS A 10 17.60 -10.29 -4.89
CA LYS A 10 17.12 -10.19 -3.52
C LYS A 10 16.72 -8.76 -3.20
N GLU A 11 15.49 -8.57 -2.71
CA GLU A 11 15.04 -7.30 -2.11
C GLU A 11 16.07 -6.84 -1.07
N PRO A 12 16.72 -5.67 -1.26
CA PRO A 12 17.66 -5.13 -0.30
C PRO A 12 17.04 -4.95 1.09
N ALA A 13 17.83 -5.18 2.14
CA ALA A 13 17.35 -5.09 3.53
C ALA A 13 16.73 -3.72 3.87
N TRP A 14 17.18 -2.65 3.22
CA TRP A 14 16.62 -1.31 3.41
C TRP A 14 15.19 -1.18 2.84
N GLN A 15 14.86 -1.87 1.75
CA GLN A 15 13.52 -1.85 1.19
C GLN A 15 12.54 -2.56 2.12
N LYS A 16 12.95 -3.71 2.66
CA LYS A 16 12.15 -4.44 3.65
C LYS A 16 11.93 -3.60 4.91
N ALA A 17 12.98 -3.00 5.45
CA ALA A 17 12.85 -2.12 6.63
C ALA A 17 11.94 -0.91 6.35
N TYR A 18 11.97 -0.37 5.12
CA TYR A 18 11.11 0.73 4.72
C TYR A 18 9.64 0.31 4.55
N LEU A 19 9.39 -0.85 3.94
CA LEU A 19 8.07 -1.47 3.86
C LEU A 19 7.47 -1.68 5.26
N ASP A 20 8.24 -2.27 6.18
CA ASP A 20 7.81 -2.53 7.56
C ASP A 20 7.49 -1.23 8.32
N TYR A 21 8.30 -0.19 8.08
CA TYR A 21 8.05 1.13 8.64
C TYR A 21 6.76 1.75 8.08
N MET A 22 6.56 1.67 6.77
CA MET A 22 5.36 2.21 6.11
C MET A 22 4.10 1.48 6.56
N PHE A 23 4.14 0.14 6.68
CA PHE A 23 2.99 -0.60 7.21
C PHE A 23 2.63 -0.15 8.63
N ARG A 24 3.62 0.01 9.52
CA ARG A 24 3.39 0.54 10.88
C ARG A 24 2.94 2.00 10.91
N LEU A 25 3.26 2.78 9.88
CA LEU A 25 2.76 4.14 9.75
C LEU A 25 1.26 4.14 9.43
N PHE A 26 0.82 3.18 8.61
CA PHE A 26 -0.59 2.95 8.30
C PHE A 26 -1.35 2.29 9.45
N ASP A 27 -0.81 1.25 10.07
CA ASP A 27 -1.40 0.55 11.23
C ASP A 27 -1.21 1.38 12.51
N ALA A 28 -2.00 2.44 12.66
CA ALA A 28 -1.95 3.32 13.81
C ALA A 28 -2.50 2.65 15.09
N SER A 29 -3.43 1.70 14.94
CA SER A 29 -4.03 0.94 16.04
C SER A 29 -3.11 -0.16 16.59
N GLY A 30 -2.18 -0.67 15.79
CA GLY A 30 -1.25 -1.75 16.13
C GLY A 30 -1.88 -3.13 16.07
N ASP A 31 -3.01 -3.30 15.37
CA ASP A 31 -3.74 -4.56 15.27
C ASP A 31 -3.25 -5.46 14.11
N GLN A 32 -2.21 -5.03 13.40
CA GLN A 32 -1.65 -5.69 12.21
C GLN A 32 -2.58 -5.68 11.00
N LEU A 33 -3.58 -4.81 11.01
CA LEU A 33 -4.44 -4.53 9.89
C LEU A 33 -4.35 -3.03 9.58
N VAL A 34 -4.73 -2.66 8.35
CA VAL A 34 -4.90 -1.27 7.96
C VAL A 34 -6.33 -1.09 7.52
N ASP A 35 -7.09 -0.33 8.29
CA ASP A 35 -8.47 0.01 7.96
C ASP A 35 -8.56 1.29 7.10
N LEU A 36 -9.77 1.57 6.62
CA LEU A 36 -10.04 2.75 5.79
C LEU A 36 -9.77 4.08 6.53
N ALA A 37 -10.06 4.16 7.83
CA ALA A 37 -9.89 5.39 8.59
C ALA A 37 -8.41 5.71 8.79
N GLU A 38 -7.63 4.69 9.14
CA GLU A 38 -6.17 4.73 9.25
C GLU A 38 -5.52 5.13 7.92
N TYR A 39 -5.96 4.50 6.82
CA TYR A 39 -5.47 4.83 5.48
C TYR A 39 -5.74 6.29 5.08
N ILE A 40 -6.97 6.78 5.32
CA ILE A 40 -7.35 8.18 5.06
C ILE A 40 -6.50 9.15 5.89
N GLU A 41 -6.28 8.84 7.17
CA GLU A 41 -5.50 9.70 8.05
C GLU A 41 -4.06 9.84 7.54
N VAL A 42 -3.43 8.73 7.18
CA VAL A 42 -2.06 8.75 6.65
C VAL A 42 -1.98 9.52 5.34
N LEU A 43 -2.86 9.25 4.38
CA LEU A 43 -2.91 9.98 3.11
C LEU A 43 -3.21 11.48 3.29
N GLY A 44 -3.94 11.84 4.34
CA GLY A 44 -4.16 13.24 4.73
C GLY A 44 -2.85 13.97 5.02
N TYR A 45 -1.86 13.32 5.64
CA TYR A 45 -0.52 13.92 5.83
C TYR A 45 0.23 14.15 4.51
N PHE A 46 -0.10 13.39 3.47
CA PHE A 46 0.42 13.56 2.11
C PHE A 46 -0.42 14.51 1.25
N ALA A 47 -1.36 15.24 1.85
CA ALA A 47 -2.27 16.17 1.19
C ALA A 47 -3.16 15.54 0.11
N ILE A 48 -3.46 14.24 0.23
CA ILE A 48 -4.39 13.55 -0.66
C ILE A 48 -5.82 13.72 -0.10
N PRO A 49 -6.79 14.14 -0.92
CA PRO A 49 -8.17 14.29 -0.49
C PRO A 49 -8.77 12.99 0.05
N ARG A 50 -9.65 13.12 1.04
CA ARG A 50 -10.35 11.98 1.65
C ARG A 50 -11.11 11.14 0.61
N ASP A 51 -11.78 11.78 -0.33
CA ASP A 51 -12.58 11.08 -1.35
C ASP A 51 -11.69 10.26 -2.29
N ASP A 52 -10.51 10.78 -2.63
CA ASP A 52 -9.52 10.07 -3.45
C ASP A 52 -8.90 8.90 -2.68
N ALA A 53 -8.62 9.08 -1.37
CA ALA A 53 -8.17 8.01 -0.50
C ALA A 53 -9.18 6.86 -0.42
N ILE A 54 -10.48 7.17 -0.25
CA ILE A 54 -11.54 6.16 -0.24
C ILE A 54 -11.59 5.42 -1.58
N ALA A 55 -11.57 6.17 -2.70
CA ALA A 55 -11.59 5.56 -4.02
C ALA A 55 -10.36 4.69 -4.30
N CYS A 56 -9.19 5.02 -3.74
CA CYS A 56 -8.00 4.19 -3.81
C CYS A 56 -8.16 2.90 -2.99
N PHE A 57 -8.61 3.03 -1.74
CA PHE A 57 -8.82 1.89 -0.84
C PHE A 57 -9.82 0.89 -1.42
N ASP A 58 -10.95 1.37 -1.93
CA ASP A 58 -11.99 0.52 -2.53
C ASP A 58 -11.50 -0.28 -3.75
N LYS A 59 -10.47 0.20 -4.47
CA LYS A 59 -9.90 -0.53 -5.61
C LYS A 59 -9.12 -1.77 -5.19
N PHE A 60 -8.39 -1.68 -4.08
CA PHE A 60 -7.50 -2.77 -3.66
C PHE A 60 -8.05 -3.57 -2.48
N ALA A 61 -8.90 -3.01 -1.62
CA ALA A 61 -9.49 -3.69 -0.47
C ALA A 61 -10.63 -4.63 -0.89
N LEU A 62 -10.33 -5.60 -1.75
CA LEU A 62 -11.24 -6.61 -2.24
C LEU A 62 -10.82 -8.00 -1.75
N SER A 63 -11.76 -8.75 -1.21
CA SER A 63 -11.61 -10.18 -0.92
C SER A 63 -11.40 -10.99 -2.21
N PRO A 64 -10.93 -12.24 -2.13
CA PRO A 64 -10.86 -13.15 -3.28
C PRO A 64 -12.20 -13.36 -4.02
N ALA A 65 -13.32 -13.09 -3.34
CA ALA A 65 -14.67 -13.17 -3.91
C ALA A 65 -15.13 -11.84 -4.57
N GLY A 66 -14.29 -10.80 -4.57
CA GLY A 66 -14.60 -9.47 -5.11
C GLY A 66 -15.46 -8.60 -4.19
N CYS A 67 -15.71 -9.02 -2.95
CA CYS A 67 -16.40 -8.20 -1.95
C CYS A 67 -15.41 -7.25 -1.27
N LEU A 68 -15.82 -6.00 -1.02
CA LEU A 68 -15.05 -5.05 -0.22
C LEU A 68 -14.78 -5.60 1.18
N ILE A 69 -13.54 -5.46 1.63
CA ILE A 69 -13.10 -5.77 3.00
C ILE A 69 -12.80 -4.47 3.74
N ASN A 70 -13.05 -4.46 5.04
CA ASN A 70 -12.92 -3.24 5.85
C ASN A 70 -11.47 -2.92 6.23
N ALA A 71 -10.58 -3.89 6.11
CA ALA A 71 -9.16 -3.75 6.44
C ALA A 71 -8.31 -4.68 5.57
N ILE A 72 -7.06 -4.28 5.31
CA ILE A 72 -6.07 -5.10 4.63
C ILE A 72 -5.03 -5.62 5.62
N ASP A 73 -4.54 -6.83 5.41
CA ASP A 73 -3.46 -7.39 6.23
C ASP A 73 -2.07 -7.05 5.67
N TYR A 74 -1.04 -7.40 6.43
CA TYR A 74 0.35 -7.19 6.01
C TYR A 74 0.68 -7.88 4.68
N GLU A 75 0.19 -9.11 4.45
CA GLU A 75 0.47 -9.86 3.22
C GLU A 75 -0.07 -9.14 1.98
N MET A 76 -1.31 -8.65 2.08
CA MET A 76 -1.96 -7.85 1.05
C MET A 76 -1.21 -6.54 0.82
N PHE A 77 -0.80 -5.85 1.88
CA PHE A 77 -0.01 -4.62 1.78
C PHE A 77 1.33 -4.86 1.06
N VAL A 78 2.06 -5.94 1.38
CA VAL A 78 3.31 -6.30 0.69
C VAL A 78 3.07 -6.52 -0.80
N ASN A 79 1.97 -7.20 -1.16
CA ASN A 79 1.64 -7.44 -2.57
C ASN A 79 1.34 -6.13 -3.33
N LEU A 80 0.59 -5.22 -2.71
CA LEU A 80 0.30 -3.90 -3.29
C LEU A 80 1.57 -3.06 -3.42
N TRP A 81 2.44 -3.10 -2.41
CA TRP A 81 3.72 -2.40 -2.42
C TRP A 81 4.64 -2.89 -3.55
N LYS A 82 4.71 -4.21 -3.76
CA LYS A 82 5.46 -4.80 -4.87
C LYS A 82 4.92 -4.36 -6.22
N GLN A 83 3.60 -4.33 -6.38
CA GLN A 83 2.97 -3.80 -7.59
C GLN A 83 3.34 -2.34 -7.81
N TYR A 84 3.26 -1.50 -6.77
CA TYR A 84 3.60 -0.08 -6.88
C TYR A 84 5.05 0.17 -7.33
N PHE A 85 6.02 -0.59 -6.83
CA PHE A 85 7.44 -0.35 -7.14
C PHE A 85 7.96 -1.10 -8.36
N HIS A 86 7.41 -2.27 -8.67
CA HIS A 86 7.95 -3.17 -9.69
C HIS A 86 7.01 -3.41 -10.87
N SER A 87 5.71 -3.12 -10.73
CA SER A 87 4.80 -3.33 -11.85
C SER A 87 5.04 -2.32 -12.96
N THR A 88 5.04 -2.81 -14.19
CA THR A 88 5.01 -2.00 -15.40
C THR A 88 3.59 -1.90 -15.98
N ASN A 89 2.62 -2.60 -15.37
CA ASN A 89 1.23 -2.58 -15.79
C ASN A 89 0.50 -1.42 -15.11
N ILE A 90 0.01 -0.48 -15.94
CA ILE A 90 -0.77 0.68 -15.46
C ILE A 90 -2.08 0.29 -14.77
N ASN A 91 -2.60 -0.91 -15.07
CA ASN A 91 -3.88 -1.38 -14.53
C ASN A 91 -3.76 -2.09 -13.18
N ASP A 92 -2.55 -2.26 -12.64
CA ASP A 92 -2.38 -2.91 -11.34
C ASP A 92 -2.90 -2.01 -10.21
N VAL A 93 -3.70 -2.61 -9.32
CA VAL A 93 -4.37 -1.88 -8.24
C VAL A 93 -3.38 -1.29 -7.23
N GLY A 94 -2.20 -1.90 -7.09
CA GLY A 94 -1.11 -1.36 -6.27
C GLY A 94 -0.62 0.01 -6.69
N ASN A 95 -0.84 0.43 -7.94
CA ASN A 95 -0.52 1.79 -8.41
C ASN A 95 -1.32 2.87 -7.66
N SER A 96 -2.46 2.51 -7.07
CA SER A 96 -3.30 3.41 -6.27
C SER A 96 -2.93 3.41 -4.77
N LEU A 97 -1.91 2.65 -4.34
CA LEU A 97 -1.57 2.47 -2.91
C LEU A 97 -1.22 3.79 -2.21
N LEU A 98 -0.53 4.70 -2.90
CA LEU A 98 -0.10 6.00 -2.35
C LEU A 98 -0.86 7.17 -2.99
N GLY A 99 -2.10 6.94 -3.42
CA GLY A 99 -2.92 7.91 -4.14
C GLY A 99 -2.81 7.78 -5.66
N THR A 100 -3.77 8.39 -6.35
CA THR A 100 -3.76 8.52 -7.81
C THR A 100 -3.01 9.79 -8.23
N ALA A 101 -2.13 9.66 -9.22
CA ALA A 101 -1.50 10.79 -9.89
C ALA A 101 -2.50 11.58 -10.75
#